data_AF-X0TI46-F1
#
_entry.id   AF-X0TI46-F1
#
_cell.length_a   1.000
_cell.length_b   1.000
_cell.length_c   1.000
_cell.angle_alpha   90.00
_cell.angle_beta   90.00
_cell.angle_gamma   90.00
#
_symmetry.space_group_name_H-M   'P 1'
#
loop_
_entity.id
_entity.type
_entity.pdbx_description
1 polymer ?
#
loop_
_entity_poly.entity_id
_entity_poly.type
_entity_poly.pdbx_seq_one_letter_code
_entity_poly.pdbx_strand_id
1 'polypeptide(L)'
;GREISDERPSAMPQIPAAMNVPDAVPGIANPGQFWEQVGFLYQSGQDGIADPFAATGAIPAVTSSMRDMTDVRFEVPEFVADKCTGCSACWTQCPDSAIPGVVNTVEEILDAGIQRVEGNGSLDKVRQTVKHVGNAVRKILKKEKFTTFAPVLEQAWKTVSEKLEPNNEKREVLDA
;
A
#
# COMPACT_ATOMS: atom_id res chain seq x y z
N GLY A 1 22.02 12.89 16.52
CA GLY A 1 21.48 11.61 16.98
C GLY A 1 20.28 11.90 17.85
N ARG A 2 19.08 11.55 17.39
CA ARG A 2 17.88 11.59 18.21
C ARG A 2 17.62 10.13 18.59
N GLU A 3 17.85 9.79 19.85
CA GLU A 3 17.45 8.50 20.38
C GLU A 3 15.93 8.42 20.27
N ILE A 4 15.45 7.51 19.42
CA ILE A 4 14.05 7.11 19.39
C ILE A 4 14.00 5.84 20.24
N SER A 5 13.82 6.00 21.54
CA SER A 5 13.41 4.89 22.41
C SER A 5 11.94 4.59 22.08
N ASP A 6 11.72 3.75 21.08
CA ASP A 6 10.40 3.27 20.70
C ASP A 6 9.96 2.17 21.67
N GLU A 7 9.62 2.55 22.91
CA GLU A 7 8.91 1.68 23.85
C GLU A 7 7.44 1.54 23.40
N ARG A 8 7.22 0.95 22.23
CA ARG A 8 5.93 0.35 21.91
C ARG A 8 5.84 -0.97 22.67
N PRO A 9 4.73 -1.26 23.40
CA PRO A 9 4.54 -2.59 23.97
C PRO A 9 4.70 -3.61 22.85
N SER A 10 5.47 -4.68 23.09
CA SER A 10 5.75 -5.70 22.06
C SER A 10 4.43 -6.25 21.54
N ALA A 11 3.97 -5.74 20.41
CA ALA A 11 2.79 -6.26 19.75
C ALA A 11 3.06 -7.74 19.46
N MET A 12 2.10 -8.61 19.78
CA MET A 12 2.24 -10.02 19.45
C MET A 12 2.61 -10.16 17.97
N PRO A 13 3.70 -10.90 17.63
CA PRO A 13 4.06 -11.13 16.25
C PRO A 13 2.86 -11.61 15.45
N GLN A 14 2.56 -10.92 14.34
CA GLN A 14 1.48 -11.29 13.42
C GLN A 14 2.08 -11.86 12.15
N ILE A 15 1.41 -12.87 11.58
CA ILE A 15 1.83 -13.43 10.30
C ILE A 15 1.88 -12.33 9.23
N PRO A 16 3.01 -12.17 8.51
CA PRO A 16 3.10 -11.18 7.43
C PRO A 16 2.03 -11.45 6.36
N ALA A 17 1.42 -10.38 5.84
CA ALA A 17 0.36 -10.50 4.84
C ALA A 17 0.78 -11.31 3.60
N ALA A 18 2.05 -11.25 3.21
CA ALA A 18 2.59 -12.00 2.08
C ALA A 18 2.70 -13.52 2.33
N MET A 19 2.73 -13.94 3.60
CA MET A 19 2.69 -15.35 4.02
C MET A 19 1.30 -15.82 4.43
N ASN A 20 0.40 -14.89 4.76
CA ASN A 20 -0.97 -15.19 5.16
C ASN A 20 -1.82 -15.57 3.94
N VAL A 21 -1.62 -16.79 3.45
CA VAL A 21 -2.33 -17.35 2.30
C VAL A 21 -3.60 -18.05 2.81
N PRO A 22 -4.81 -17.51 2.53
CA PRO A 22 -6.05 -18.19 2.88
C PRO A 22 -6.14 -19.54 2.16
N ASP A 23 -6.70 -20.54 2.85
CA ASP A 23 -6.90 -21.89 2.31
C ASP A 23 -5.63 -22.53 1.72
N ALA A 24 -4.46 -22.22 2.32
CA ALA A 24 -3.18 -22.79 1.90
C ALA A 24 -3.24 -24.32 1.93
N VAL A 25 -2.80 -24.93 0.82
CA VAL A 25 -2.81 -26.39 0.66
C VAL A 25 -2.05 -27.05 1.82
N PRO A 26 -2.61 -28.10 2.46
CA PRO A 26 -1.90 -28.87 3.46
C PRO A 26 -0.62 -29.48 2.87
N GLY A 27 0.51 -29.36 3.59
CA GLY A 27 1.77 -29.90 3.12
C GLY A 27 2.94 -29.50 4.00
N ILE A 28 4.11 -30.09 3.74
CA ILE A 28 5.33 -29.92 4.53
C ILE A 28 5.86 -28.49 4.57
N ALA A 29 5.46 -27.63 3.63
CA ALA A 29 5.82 -26.22 3.55
C ALA A 29 4.58 -25.31 3.62
N ASN A 30 3.59 -25.67 4.44
CA ASN A 30 2.43 -24.80 4.65
C ASN A 30 2.86 -23.51 5.37
N PRO A 31 2.57 -22.32 4.83
CA PRO A 31 3.08 -21.05 5.36
C PRO A 31 2.47 -20.68 6.71
N GLY A 32 1.20 -21.01 6.95
CA GLY A 32 0.53 -20.76 8.24
C GLY A 32 1.11 -21.63 9.34
N GLN A 33 1.29 -22.92 9.07
CA GLN A 33 1.92 -23.84 10.02
C GLN A 33 3.37 -23.45 10.31
N PHE A 34 4.15 -23.12 9.28
CA PHE A 34 5.53 -22.68 9.45
C PHE A 34 5.62 -21.40 10.29
N TRP A 35 4.69 -20.46 10.09
CA TRP A 35 4.59 -19.27 10.92
C TRP A 35 4.37 -19.62 12.39
N GLU A 36 3.40 -20.48 12.70
CA GLU A 36 3.09 -20.85 14.09
C GLU A 36 4.24 -21.61 14.78
N GLN A 37 4.88 -22.54 14.07
CA GLN A 37 5.88 -23.45 14.65
C GLN A 37 7.30 -22.90 14.64
N VAL A 38 7.64 -22.02 13.68
CA VAL A 38 9.00 -21.50 13.49
C VAL A 38 9.04 -19.97 13.51
N GLY A 39 8.23 -19.31 12.70
CA GLY A 39 8.28 -17.85 12.52
C GLY A 39 7.97 -17.06 13.80
N PHE A 40 6.88 -17.42 14.47
CA PHE A 40 6.43 -16.80 15.72
C PHE A 40 7.47 -16.98 16.84
N LEU A 41 8.02 -18.19 16.99
CA LEU A 41 9.05 -18.50 17.99
C LEU A 41 10.34 -17.72 17.72
N TYR A 42 10.78 -17.69 16.46
CA TYR A 42 11.95 -16.90 16.03
C TYR A 42 11.79 -15.41 16.36
N GLN A 43 10.61 -14.82 16.10
CA GLN A 43 10.38 -13.39 16.35
C GLN A 43 10.14 -13.06 17.83
N SER A 44 9.58 -13.98 18.60
CA SER A 44 9.38 -13.83 20.05
C SER A 44 10.62 -14.19 20.88
N GLY A 45 11.68 -14.72 20.25
CA GLY A 45 12.89 -15.17 20.94
C GLY A 45 12.68 -16.43 21.80
N GLN A 46 11.65 -17.22 21.47
CA GLN A 46 11.35 -18.48 22.14
C GLN A 46 12.00 -19.65 21.39
N ASP A 47 12.45 -20.65 22.13
CA ASP A 47 13.02 -21.86 21.53
C ASP A 47 11.92 -22.78 20.97
N GLY A 48 12.21 -23.35 19.81
CA GLY A 48 11.38 -24.39 19.20
C GLY A 48 11.41 -25.70 19.99
N ILE A 49 10.27 -26.39 20.02
CA ILE A 49 10.23 -27.80 20.44
C ILE A 49 10.73 -28.70 19.32
N ALA A 50 11.07 -29.95 19.67
CA ALA A 50 11.30 -30.98 18.67
C ALA A 50 9.99 -31.27 17.91
N ASP A 51 9.88 -30.72 16.71
CA ASP A 51 8.73 -30.88 15.82
C ASP A 51 9.18 -31.52 14.48
N PRO A 52 8.44 -32.52 13.94
CA PRO A 52 8.80 -33.19 12.69
C PRO A 52 8.90 -32.27 11.46
N PHE A 53 8.10 -31.20 11.40
CA PHE A 53 8.12 -30.26 10.28
C PHE A 53 9.34 -29.35 10.34
N ALA A 54 9.67 -28.85 11.54
CA ALA A 54 10.93 -28.14 11.79
C ALA A 54 12.15 -29.03 11.46
N ALA A 55 12.11 -30.32 11.85
CA ALA A 55 13.17 -31.29 11.57
C ALA A 55 13.33 -31.63 10.08
N THR A 56 12.27 -31.49 9.28
CA THR A 56 12.31 -31.73 7.82
C THR A 56 13.04 -30.61 7.07
N GLY A 57 13.17 -29.42 7.67
CA GLY A 57 13.87 -28.28 7.06
C GLY A 57 13.15 -27.68 5.84
N ALA A 58 11.85 -27.96 5.69
CA ALA A 58 11.04 -27.40 4.61
C ALA A 58 10.71 -25.93 4.91
N ILE A 59 11.19 -25.02 4.07
CA ILE A 59 10.98 -23.58 4.23
C ILE A 59 10.03 -23.10 3.11
N PRO A 60 8.86 -22.52 3.45
CA PRO A 60 7.96 -21.98 2.45
C PRO A 60 8.56 -20.77 1.72
N ALA A 61 8.00 -20.45 0.56
CA ALA A 61 8.32 -19.20 -0.14
C ALA A 61 7.94 -17.98 0.72
N VAL A 62 8.58 -16.84 0.42
CA VAL A 62 8.24 -15.52 1.01
C VAL A 62 8.56 -15.39 2.52
N THR A 63 9.31 -16.33 3.11
CA THR A 63 9.71 -16.29 4.53
C THR A 63 10.59 -15.10 4.89
N SER A 64 11.30 -14.50 3.92
CA SER A 64 12.05 -13.25 4.13
C SER A 64 11.17 -12.09 4.57
N SER A 65 9.86 -12.12 4.29
CA SER A 65 8.90 -11.09 4.73
C SER A 65 8.71 -10.99 6.25
N MET A 66 9.12 -12.02 7.00
CA MET A 66 9.09 -11.98 8.47
C MET A 66 10.23 -11.13 9.06
N ARG A 67 11.29 -10.86 8.29
CA ARG A 67 12.46 -10.14 8.77
C ARG A 67 12.33 -8.66 8.50
N ASP A 68 12.19 -7.88 9.57
CA ASP A 68 12.37 -6.42 9.50
C ASP A 68 13.86 -6.08 9.48
N MET A 69 14.29 -5.30 8.50
CA MET A 69 15.68 -4.84 8.33
C MET A 69 15.88 -3.40 8.82
N THR A 70 14.86 -2.77 9.39
CA THR A 70 14.91 -1.38 9.86
C THR A 70 16.03 -1.15 10.88
N ASP A 71 16.28 -2.11 11.78
CA ASP A 71 17.31 -2.00 12.82
C ASP A 71 18.74 -1.92 12.28
N VAL A 72 18.98 -2.40 11.06
CA VAL A 72 20.33 -2.43 10.44
C VAL A 72 20.50 -1.38 9.34
N ARG A 73 19.44 -0.66 8.98
CA ARG A 73 19.45 0.36 7.94
C ARG A 73 19.60 1.75 8.58
N PHE A 74 20.82 2.28 8.57
CA PHE A 74 21.10 3.63 9.09
C PHE A 74 20.57 4.75 8.19
N GLU A 75 20.46 4.50 6.89
CA GLU A 75 19.99 5.45 5.88
C GLU A 75 18.95 4.76 4.99
N VAL A 76 17.87 5.49 4.68
CA VAL A 76 16.78 5.03 3.82
C VAL A 76 16.51 6.14 2.79
N PRO A 77 16.32 5.83 1.50
CA PRO A 77 16.08 6.84 0.48
C PRO A 77 14.75 7.57 0.73
N GLU A 78 14.77 8.89 0.59
CA GLU A 78 13.57 9.72 0.58
C GLU A 78 12.99 9.79 -0.84
N PHE A 79 11.68 9.52 -0.97
CA PHE A 79 10.99 9.63 -2.25
C PHE A 79 10.51 11.07 -2.49
N VAL A 80 11.14 11.76 -3.46
CA VAL A 80 10.76 13.13 -3.86
C VAL A 80 9.95 13.09 -5.15
N ALA A 81 8.62 13.17 -5.03
CA ALA A 81 7.69 13.01 -6.15
C ALA A 81 7.97 13.97 -7.33
N ASP A 82 8.27 15.24 -7.05
CA ASP A 82 8.51 16.28 -8.07
C ASP A 82 9.74 16.03 -8.96
N LYS A 83 10.66 15.18 -8.50
CA LYS A 83 11.89 14.79 -9.23
C LYS A 83 11.80 13.39 -9.84
N CYS A 84 10.72 12.66 -9.57
CA CYS A 84 10.53 11.32 -10.10
C CYS A 84 10.17 11.38 -11.59
N THR A 85 10.97 10.75 -12.44
CA THR A 85 10.73 10.67 -13.88
C THR A 85 9.93 9.44 -14.30
N GLY A 86 9.62 8.55 -13.35
CA GLY A 86 9.00 7.25 -13.64
C GLY A 86 9.93 6.26 -14.35
N CYS A 87 11.25 6.45 -14.28
CA CYS A 87 12.24 5.66 -15.02
C CYS A 87 12.52 4.25 -14.46
N SER A 88 11.84 3.85 -13.37
CA SER A 88 12.02 2.58 -12.65
C SER A 88 13.41 2.24 -12.10
N ALA A 89 14.44 3.05 -12.35
CA ALA A 89 15.82 2.74 -11.97
C ALA A 89 16.01 2.50 -10.46
N CYS A 90 15.27 3.21 -9.60
CA CYS A 90 15.40 3.08 -8.16
C CYS A 90 14.98 1.69 -7.64
N TRP A 91 13.88 1.12 -8.15
CA TRP A 91 13.39 -0.17 -7.67
C TRP A 91 13.99 -1.35 -8.42
N THR A 92 14.43 -1.17 -9.67
CA THR A 92 15.13 -2.25 -10.40
C THR A 92 16.54 -2.50 -9.89
N GLN A 93 17.20 -1.49 -9.32
CA GLN A 93 18.54 -1.61 -8.72
C GLN A 93 18.51 -1.99 -7.23
N CYS A 94 17.32 -2.07 -6.64
CA CYS A 94 17.15 -2.38 -5.23
C CYS A 94 17.48 -3.87 -4.97
N PRO A 95 18.55 -4.19 -4.21
CA PRO A 95 19.04 -5.57 -4.07
C PRO A 95 18.13 -6.46 -3.20
N ASP A 96 17.23 -5.86 -2.43
CA ASP A 96 16.33 -6.52 -1.49
C ASP A 96 14.85 -6.27 -1.79
N SER A 97 14.55 -5.63 -2.93
CA SER A 97 13.19 -5.28 -3.36
C SER A 97 12.41 -4.44 -2.32
N ALA A 98 13.10 -3.66 -1.48
CA ALA A 98 12.48 -2.81 -0.47
C ALA A 98 11.71 -1.60 -1.03
N ILE A 99 11.99 -1.19 -2.27
CA ILE A 99 11.29 -0.09 -2.96
C ILE A 99 10.36 -0.71 -4.01
N PRO A 100 9.03 -0.75 -3.80
CA PRO A 100 8.11 -1.28 -4.81
C PRO A 100 7.79 -0.24 -5.88
N GLY A 101 7.73 -0.66 -7.14
CA GLY A 101 7.10 0.11 -8.21
C GLY A 101 5.59 -0.12 -8.20
N VAL A 102 4.80 0.93 -8.03
CA VAL A 102 3.33 0.85 -8.01
C VAL A 102 2.75 1.67 -9.17
N VAL A 103 1.82 1.08 -9.89
CA VAL A 103 1.06 1.74 -10.96
C VAL A 103 -0.42 1.52 -10.67
N ASN A 104 -1.14 2.61 -10.46
CA ASN A 104 -2.58 2.59 -10.22
C ASN A 104 -3.30 3.35 -11.32
N THR A 105 -4.52 2.95 -11.61
CA THR A 105 -5.48 3.74 -12.37
C THR A 105 -5.93 4.96 -11.57
N VAL A 106 -6.44 5.97 -12.28
CA VAL A 106 -6.96 7.19 -11.62
C VAL A 106 -8.13 6.84 -10.71
N GLU A 107 -8.99 5.94 -11.14
CA GLU A 107 -10.15 5.49 -10.37
C GLU A 107 -9.74 4.76 -9.09
N GLU A 108 -8.74 3.88 -9.12
CA GLU A 108 -8.21 3.21 -7.92
C GLU A 108 -7.69 4.21 -6.88
N ILE A 109 -6.98 5.26 -7.33
CA ILE A 109 -6.48 6.32 -6.42
C ILE A 109 -7.65 7.07 -5.77
N LEU A 110 -8.68 7.40 -6.55
CA LEU A 110 -9.86 8.13 -6.05
C LEU A 110 -10.70 7.26 -5.11
N ASP A 111 -10.93 6.00 -5.47
CA ASP A 111 -11.69 5.05 -4.64
C ASP A 111 -10.97 4.78 -3.31
N ALA A 112 -9.63 4.64 -3.31
CA ALA A 112 -8.84 4.53 -2.10
C ALA A 112 -8.94 5.80 -1.22
N GLY A 113 -8.94 6.98 -1.84
CA GLY A 113 -9.17 8.25 -1.15
C GLY A 113 -10.56 8.33 -0.50
N ILE A 114 -11.61 7.93 -1.23
CA ILE A 114 -12.99 7.90 -0.74
C ILE A 114 -13.09 6.94 0.45
N GLN A 115 -12.62 5.69 0.32
CA GLN A 115 -12.64 4.70 1.39
C GLN A 115 -11.95 5.19 2.67
N ARG A 116 -10.87 5.98 2.52
CA ARG A 116 -10.13 6.51 3.67
C ARG A 116 -10.90 7.59 4.43
N VAL A 117 -11.80 8.32 3.77
CA VAL A 117 -12.60 9.43 4.32
C VAL A 117 -14.01 8.97 4.76
N GLU A 118 -14.56 7.93 4.12
CA GLU A 118 -15.92 7.39 4.33
C GLU A 118 -16.21 6.97 5.79
N GLY A 119 -15.18 6.85 6.64
CA GLY A 119 -15.33 6.65 8.09
C GLY A 119 -16.15 7.72 8.84
N ASN A 120 -16.47 8.86 8.20
CA ASN A 120 -17.20 9.98 8.80
C ASN A 120 -18.55 10.36 8.10
N GLY A 121 -18.99 9.66 7.04
CA GLY A 121 -20.25 9.98 6.35
C GLY A 121 -20.43 9.31 4.98
N SER A 122 -21.63 9.40 4.38
CA SER A 122 -21.89 8.87 3.02
C SER A 122 -21.27 9.77 1.94
N LEU A 123 -20.35 9.19 1.16
CA LEU A 123 -19.70 9.81 0.01
C LEU A 123 -20.26 9.29 -1.33
N ASP A 124 -21.49 8.76 -1.33
CA ASP A 124 -22.11 8.11 -2.50
C ASP A 124 -22.14 9.03 -3.73
N LYS A 125 -22.35 10.34 -3.52
CA LYS A 125 -22.35 11.32 -4.59
C LYS A 125 -20.96 11.52 -5.20
N VAL A 126 -19.91 11.55 -4.38
CA VAL A 126 -18.53 11.65 -4.86
C VAL A 126 -18.16 10.38 -5.62
N ARG A 127 -18.55 9.21 -5.12
CA ARG A 127 -18.34 7.91 -5.79
C ARG A 127 -18.96 7.87 -7.19
N GLN A 128 -20.12 8.49 -7.40
CA GLN A 128 -20.74 8.61 -8.73
C GLN A 128 -19.93 9.47 -9.72
N THR A 129 -19.11 10.40 -9.23
CA THR A 129 -18.29 11.28 -10.09
C THR A 129 -16.96 10.67 -10.52
N VAL A 130 -16.46 9.62 -9.85
CA VAL A 130 -15.12 9.02 -10.06
C VAL A 130 -14.84 8.72 -11.52
N LYS A 131 -15.78 8.08 -12.23
CA LYS A 131 -15.62 7.74 -13.65
C LYS A 131 -15.56 8.97 -14.55
N HIS A 132 -16.28 10.03 -14.22
CA HIS A 132 -16.27 11.28 -14.98
C HIS A 132 -14.94 12.03 -14.77
N VAL A 133 -14.47 12.10 -13.53
CA VAL A 133 -13.16 12.68 -13.17
C VAL A 133 -12.03 11.89 -13.83
N GLY A 134 -12.03 10.56 -13.73
CA GLY A 134 -11.02 9.70 -14.37
C GLY A 134 -10.93 9.93 -15.88
N ASN A 135 -12.07 10.06 -16.57
CA ASN A 135 -12.11 10.37 -18.00
C ASN A 135 -11.60 11.78 -18.33
N ALA A 136 -11.89 12.77 -17.48
CA ALA A 136 -11.38 14.14 -17.65
C ALA A 136 -9.86 14.19 -17.45
N VAL A 137 -9.34 13.55 -16.40
CA VAL A 137 -7.90 13.41 -16.14
C VAL A 137 -7.19 12.78 -17.33
N ARG A 138 -7.69 11.63 -17.84
CA ARG A 138 -7.09 10.97 -19.02
C ARG A 138 -7.06 11.86 -20.26
N LYS A 139 -8.03 12.76 -20.44
CA LYS A 139 -8.05 13.71 -21.57
C LYS A 139 -6.98 14.80 -21.41
N ILE A 140 -6.74 15.27 -20.19
CA ILE A 140 -5.70 16.27 -19.89
C ILE A 140 -4.31 15.64 -20.06
N LEU A 141 -4.08 14.47 -19.45
CA LEU A 141 -2.81 13.74 -19.52
C LEU A 141 -2.37 13.39 -20.95
N LYS A 142 -3.32 13.21 -21.90
CA LYS A 142 -3.00 12.97 -23.31
C LYS A 142 -2.49 14.21 -24.05
N LYS A 143 -2.80 15.41 -23.57
CA LYS A 143 -2.53 16.67 -24.28
C LYS A 143 -1.37 17.45 -23.67
N GLU A 144 -1.24 17.39 -22.36
CA GLU A 144 -0.35 18.26 -21.60
C GLU A 144 0.75 17.45 -20.92
N LYS A 145 1.98 17.99 -20.91
CA LYS A 145 3.04 17.46 -20.06
C LYS A 145 2.74 17.87 -18.62
N PHE A 146 2.86 16.92 -17.71
CA PHE A 146 2.67 17.15 -16.29
C PHE A 146 3.92 16.70 -15.53
N THR A 147 4.17 17.34 -14.39
CA THR A 147 5.23 16.95 -13.44
C THR A 147 4.62 16.26 -12.24
N THR A 148 3.53 16.81 -11.70
CA THR A 148 2.79 16.27 -10.57
C THR A 148 1.34 15.99 -10.94
N PHE A 149 0.74 15.00 -10.27
CA PHE A 149 -0.63 14.57 -10.55
C PHE A 149 -1.69 15.51 -9.96
N ALA A 150 -1.40 16.14 -8.81
CA ALA A 150 -2.38 16.96 -8.08
C ALA A 150 -2.98 18.12 -8.91
N PRO A 151 -2.20 18.92 -9.67
CA PRO A 151 -2.76 20.00 -10.48
C PRO A 151 -3.69 19.49 -11.59
N VAL A 152 -3.35 18.35 -12.19
CA VAL A 152 -4.18 17.71 -13.23
C VAL A 152 -5.53 17.27 -12.65
N LEU A 153 -5.51 16.71 -11.43
CA LEU A 153 -6.72 16.30 -10.74
C LEU A 153 -7.61 17.51 -10.40
N GLU A 154 -7.03 18.60 -9.90
CA GLU A 154 -7.78 19.82 -9.58
C GLU A 154 -8.46 20.42 -10.84
N GLN A 155 -7.73 20.48 -11.96
CA GLN A 155 -8.27 20.97 -13.23
C GLN A 155 -9.37 20.04 -13.77
N ALA A 156 -9.20 18.73 -13.65
CA ALA A 156 -10.20 17.75 -14.03
C ALA A 156 -11.47 17.88 -13.19
N TRP A 157 -11.32 18.08 -11.87
CA TRP A 157 -12.44 18.29 -10.95
C TRP A 157 -13.22 19.55 -11.32
N LYS A 158 -12.55 20.69 -11.54
CA LYS A 158 -13.19 21.94 -11.98
C LYS A 158 -14.04 21.72 -13.23
N THR A 159 -13.47 21.08 -14.25
CA THR A 159 -14.15 20.77 -15.52
C THR A 159 -15.38 19.87 -15.35
N VAL A 160 -15.35 18.93 -14.40
CA VAL A 160 -16.47 18.02 -14.12
C VAL A 160 -17.53 18.72 -13.27
N SER A 161 -17.13 19.46 -12.25
CA SER A 161 -18.02 20.20 -11.36
C SER A 161 -18.85 21.24 -12.11
N GLU A 162 -18.26 21.96 -13.06
CA GLU A 162 -18.96 22.92 -13.93
C GLU A 162 -20.02 22.25 -14.81
N LYS A 163 -19.84 20.98 -15.17
CA LYS A 163 -20.80 20.23 -15.99
C LYS A 163 -21.92 19.59 -15.16
N LEU A 164 -21.74 19.47 -13.85
CA LEU A 164 -22.77 19.05 -12.91
C LEU A 164 -23.77 20.17 -12.56
N GLU A 165 -23.59 21.39 -13.11
CA GLU A 165 -24.32 22.61 -12.76
C GLU A 165 -25.82 22.78 -13.13
N PRO A 166 -26.63 21.85 -13.68
CA PRO A 166 -28.05 22.15 -13.83
C PRO A 166 -28.86 22.28 -12.53
N ASN A 167 -28.33 21.93 -11.34
CA ASN A 167 -29.06 22.05 -10.07
C ASN A 167 -28.16 22.65 -8.96
N ASN A 168 -28.31 23.94 -8.70
CA ASN A 168 -27.56 24.73 -7.71
C ASN A 168 -27.56 24.14 -6.27
N GLU A 169 -28.53 23.30 -5.90
CA GLU A 169 -28.59 22.66 -4.58
C GLU A 169 -27.55 21.55 -4.37
N LYS A 170 -26.93 21.03 -5.44
CA LYS A 170 -26.02 19.87 -5.35
C LYS A 170 -24.57 20.24 -5.00
N ARG A 171 -24.20 21.52 -5.11
CA ARG A 171 -22.82 22.02 -5.03
C ARG A 171 -22.34 22.19 -3.58
N GLU A 172 -23.16 22.82 -2.73
CA GLU A 172 -22.84 23.05 -1.31
C GLU A 172 -22.68 21.75 -0.51
N VAL A 173 -23.24 20.64 -0.99
CA VAL A 173 -23.16 19.32 -0.34
C VAL A 173 -21.97 18.48 -0.85
N LEU A 174 -21.35 18.88 -1.96
CA LEU A 174 -20.18 18.20 -2.53
C LEU A 174 -18.85 18.83 -2.10
N ASP A 175 -18.85 20.14 -1.81
CA ASP A 175 -17.68 20.89 -1.37
C ASP A 175 -17.54 20.98 0.17
N ALA A 176 -18.48 20.39 0.93
CA ALA A 176 -18.49 20.29 2.39
C ALA A 176 -18.02 18.91 2.88
#